data_AF-A0A9E6EL75-F1
#
_entry.id   AF-A0A9E6EL75-F1
#
_cell.length_a   1.000
_cell.length_b   1.000
_cell.length_c   1.000
_cell.angle_alpha   90.00
_cell.angle_beta   90.00
_cell.angle_gamma   90.00
#
_symmetry.space_group_name_H-M   'P 1'
#
loop_
_entity.id
_entity.type
_entity.pdbx_description
1 polymer ?
#
loop_
_entity_poly.entity_id
_entity_poly.type
_entity_poly.pdbx_seq_one_letter_code
_entity_poly.pdbx_strand_id
1 'polypeptide(L)'
;VDLLVSDWVFKSRGLDHLKSLALIPNIDVRIASIPEASTGHIPYARTVHSKYVVLDGATLWVGTSNWEEDYFEASRNVEAILRQPALAKQGGEIFEKLWTSGYVKKLEPMKAYTPRKVD
;
A
#
# COMPACT_ATOMS: atom_id res chain seq x y z
N VAL A 1 7.07 -9.49 -6.93
CA VAL A 1 6.81 -8.15 -6.35
C VAL A 1 5.50 -8.24 -5.61
N ASP A 2 5.52 -7.86 -4.34
CA ASP A 2 4.34 -7.84 -3.49
C ASP A 2 3.95 -6.39 -3.25
N LEU A 3 2.81 -5.97 -3.80
CA LEU A 3 2.30 -4.61 -3.71
C LEU A 3 1.08 -4.58 -2.79
N LEU A 4 1.18 -3.82 -1.72
CA LEU A 4 0.11 -3.64 -0.75
C LEU A 4 -0.36 -2.18 -0.75
N VAL A 5 -1.67 -1.97 -0.91
CA VAL A 5 -2.29 -0.64 -0.87
C VAL A 5 -3.50 -0.61 0.06
N SER A 6 -3.88 0.56 0.54
CA SER A 6 -5.13 0.72 1.30
C SER A 6 -6.37 0.59 0.39
N ASP A 7 -7.46 0.09 0.96
CA ASP A 7 -8.82 0.14 0.38
C ASP A 7 -9.34 1.54 0.05
N TRP A 8 -8.65 2.60 0.48
CA TRP A 8 -8.89 3.96 0.02
C TRP A 8 -8.65 4.14 -1.48
N VAL A 9 -7.95 3.22 -2.15
CA VAL A 9 -7.80 3.24 -3.60
C VAL A 9 -9.11 3.00 -4.36
N PHE A 10 -10.15 2.44 -3.70
CA PHE A 10 -11.42 2.14 -4.38
C PHE A 10 -12.16 3.38 -4.90
N LYS A 11 -11.87 4.58 -4.37
CA LYS A 11 -12.42 5.85 -4.86
C LYS A 11 -11.50 6.56 -5.88
N SER A 12 -10.33 6.02 -6.20
CA SER A 12 -9.34 6.70 -7.04
C SER A 12 -9.23 6.08 -8.44
N ARG A 13 -8.66 6.85 -9.37
CA ARG A 13 -8.31 6.37 -10.71
C ARG A 13 -7.22 5.29 -10.69
N GLY A 14 -6.50 5.16 -9.58
CA GLY A 14 -5.44 4.17 -9.40
C GLY A 14 -5.93 2.73 -9.41
N LEU A 15 -7.22 2.47 -9.13
CA LEU A 15 -7.75 1.10 -9.08
C LEU A 15 -7.59 0.37 -10.42
N ASP A 16 -7.85 1.02 -11.54
CA ASP A 16 -7.75 0.37 -12.87
C ASP A 16 -6.30 0.04 -13.23
N HIS A 17 -5.35 0.88 -12.84
CA HIS A 17 -3.93 0.60 -12.98
C HIS A 17 -3.49 -0.57 -12.10
N LEU A 18 -3.96 -0.64 -10.85
CA LEU A 18 -3.68 -1.77 -9.96
C LEU A 18 -4.29 -3.08 -10.48
N LYS A 19 -5.51 -3.04 -11.04
CA LYS A 19 -6.12 -4.20 -11.68
C LYS A 19 -5.29 -4.68 -12.88
N SER A 20 -4.74 -3.75 -13.65
CA SER A 20 -3.84 -4.07 -14.76
C SER A 20 -2.53 -4.70 -14.27
N LEU A 21 -1.93 -4.16 -13.20
CA LEU A 21 -0.73 -4.73 -12.57
C LEU A 21 -0.98 -6.14 -12.02
N ALA A 22 -2.17 -6.41 -11.46
CA ALA A 22 -2.54 -7.71 -10.93
C ALA A 22 -2.66 -8.81 -12.01
N LEU A 23 -2.66 -8.45 -13.30
CA LEU A 23 -2.63 -9.40 -14.43
C LEU A 23 -1.20 -9.76 -14.85
N ILE A 24 -0.19 -9.04 -14.38
CA ILE A 24 1.21 -9.24 -14.78
C ILE A 24 1.81 -10.40 -13.95
N PRO A 25 2.48 -11.39 -14.59
CA PRO A 25 3.17 -12.45 -13.87
C PRO A 25 4.17 -11.91 -12.85
N ASN A 26 4.28 -12.59 -11.70
CA ASN A 26 5.18 -12.23 -10.60
C ASN A 26 4.88 -10.90 -9.88
N ILE A 27 3.69 -10.31 -10.09
CA ILE A 27 3.17 -9.19 -9.30
C ILE A 27 1.94 -9.68 -8.53
N ASP A 28 2.01 -9.69 -7.19
CA ASP A 28 0.83 -9.89 -6.34
C ASP A 28 0.38 -8.53 -5.81
N VAL A 29 -0.85 -8.13 -6.15
CA VAL A 29 -1.45 -6.89 -5.66
C VAL A 29 -2.50 -7.24 -4.63
N ARG A 30 -2.35 -6.71 -3.42
CA ARG A 30 -3.32 -6.90 -2.33
C ARG A 30 -3.79 -5.58 -1.75
N ILE A 31 -5.01 -5.62 -1.23
CA ILE A 31 -5.68 -4.48 -0.61
C ILE A 31 -5.78 -4.73 0.89
N ALA A 32 -5.30 -3.78 1.69
CA ALA A 32 -5.48 -3.72 3.13
C ALA A 32 -6.73 -2.91 3.49
N SER A 33 -7.64 -3.55 4.23
CA SER A 33 -8.86 -2.94 4.77
C SER A 33 -8.85 -3.02 6.30
N ILE A 34 -8.56 -1.90 6.95
CA ILE A 34 -8.63 -1.83 8.41
C ILE A 34 -10.09 -1.57 8.83
N PRO A 35 -10.71 -2.42 9.67
CA PRO A 35 -12.11 -2.25 10.08
C PRO A 35 -12.34 -0.91 10.77
N GLU A 36 -13.57 -0.40 10.72
CA GLU A 36 -13.95 0.76 11.52
C GLU A 36 -13.72 0.53 13.02
N ALA A 37 -13.63 1.62 13.79
CA ALA A 37 -13.58 1.50 15.24
C ALA A 37 -14.93 0.98 15.74
N SER A 38 -14.93 0.22 16.83
CA SER A 38 -16.17 -0.23 17.48
C SER A 38 -17.05 0.92 17.97
N THR A 39 -16.47 2.11 18.15
CA THR A 39 -17.16 3.36 18.50
C THR A 39 -17.76 4.09 17.30
N GLY A 40 -17.60 3.57 16.08
CA GLY A 40 -18.16 4.13 14.86
C GLY A 40 -17.11 4.70 13.90
N HIS A 41 -17.61 5.38 12.86
CA HIS A 41 -16.79 5.99 11.83
C HIS A 41 -15.92 7.12 12.39
N ILE A 42 -14.64 7.10 12.02
CA ILE A 42 -13.69 8.17 12.35
C ILE A 42 -13.19 8.73 11.00
N PRO A 43 -13.48 10.01 10.69
CA PRO A 43 -13.05 10.63 9.45
C PRO A 43 -11.53 10.53 9.24
N TYR A 44 -11.13 10.22 8.01
CA TYR A 44 -9.74 10.12 7.57
C TYR A 44 -8.83 9.17 8.37
N ALA A 45 -9.42 8.23 9.11
CA ALA A 45 -8.67 7.29 9.93
C ALA A 45 -8.83 5.84 9.42
N ARG A 46 -8.21 4.90 10.15
CA ARG A 46 -8.32 3.45 9.87
C ARG A 46 -7.87 3.11 8.44
N THR A 47 -6.71 3.62 8.06
CA THR A 47 -6.08 3.38 6.75
C THR A 47 -4.60 3.03 6.90
N VAL A 48 -4.06 2.36 5.89
CA VAL A 48 -2.61 2.13 5.75
C VAL A 48 -2.03 3.33 5.01
N HIS A 49 -1.14 4.07 5.67
CA HIS A 49 -0.55 5.30 5.11
C HIS A 49 0.98 5.27 5.04
N SER A 50 1.60 4.13 5.33
CA SER A 50 3.04 3.93 5.17
C SER A 50 3.42 3.94 3.69
N LYS A 51 4.50 4.64 3.34
CA LYS A 51 5.08 4.59 1.99
C LYS A 51 6.53 4.15 2.11
N TYR A 52 6.77 2.90 1.74
CA TYR A 52 8.12 2.34 1.71
C TYR A 52 8.18 1.14 0.76
N VAL A 53 9.40 0.76 0.39
CA VAL A 53 9.71 -0.46 -0.34
C VAL A 53 10.97 -1.10 0.26
N VAL A 54 10.98 -2.43 0.32
CA VAL A 54 12.16 -3.21 0.67
C VAL A 54 12.68 -3.88 -0.61
N LEU A 55 13.96 -3.66 -0.90
CA LEU A 55 14.62 -4.15 -2.10
C LEU A 55 15.69 -5.16 -1.71
N ASP A 56 15.60 -6.37 -2.27
CA ASP A 56 16.57 -7.48 -2.16
C ASP A 56 16.97 -7.85 -0.72
N GLY A 57 16.13 -7.52 0.27
CA GLY A 57 16.43 -7.70 1.69
C GLY A 57 17.60 -6.85 2.21
N ALA A 58 18.09 -5.89 1.40
CA ALA A 58 19.31 -5.12 1.68
C ALA A 58 19.07 -3.61 1.78
N THR A 59 18.03 -3.10 1.12
CA THR A 59 17.71 -1.66 1.10
C THR A 59 16.28 -1.42 1.56
N LEU A 60 16.11 -0.50 2.50
CA LEU A 60 14.83 0.09 2.86
C LEU A 60 14.76 1.49 2.25
N TRP A 61 13.75 1.75 1.44
CA TRP A 61 13.39 3.09 1.00
C TRP A 61 12.07 3.47 1.66
N VAL A 62 12.07 4.52 2.48
CA VAL A 62 10.89 5.06 3.17
C VAL A 62 10.82 6.57 2.98
N GLY A 63 9.63 7.13 2.85
CA GLY A 63 9.48 8.57 2.74
C GLY A 63 8.04 9.04 2.66
N THR A 64 7.84 10.20 2.03
CA THR A 64 6.55 10.89 1.98
C THR A 64 5.78 10.63 0.69
N SER A 65 6.45 10.13 -0.35
CA SER A 65 5.84 9.96 -1.67
C SER A 65 4.87 8.80 -1.74
N ASN A 66 3.68 9.02 -2.29
CA ASN A 66 2.89 7.91 -2.82
C ASN A 66 3.49 7.44 -4.17
N TRP A 67 3.10 6.26 -4.62
CA TRP A 67 3.50 5.71 -5.92
C TRP A 67 2.57 6.18 -7.04
N GLU A 68 2.45 7.50 -7.18
CA GLU A 68 1.61 8.18 -8.18
C GLU A 68 2.43 9.24 -8.93
N GLU A 69 2.07 9.55 -10.17
CA GLU A 69 2.84 10.38 -11.11
C GLU A 69 3.28 11.74 -10.54
N ASP A 70 2.35 12.45 -9.89
CA ASP A 70 2.59 13.78 -9.34
C ASP A 70 3.63 13.79 -8.21
N TYR A 71 3.83 12.67 -7.52
CA TYR A 71 4.87 12.51 -6.52
C TYR A 71 6.28 12.42 -7.11
N PHE A 72 6.39 12.06 -8.40
CA PHE A 72 7.65 12.02 -9.15
C PHE A 72 7.94 13.32 -9.90
N GLU A 73 6.91 13.99 -10.43
CA GLU A 73 7.12 15.10 -11.38
C GLU A 73 6.82 16.49 -10.80
N ALA A 74 5.93 16.60 -9.82
CA ALA A 74 5.35 17.90 -9.43
C ALA A 74 5.41 18.19 -7.92
N SER A 75 5.61 17.18 -7.07
CA SER A 75 5.54 17.32 -5.63
C SER A 75 6.91 17.55 -4.97
N ARG A 76 6.89 18.16 -3.79
CA ARG A 76 8.06 18.26 -2.91
C ARG A 76 7.98 17.15 -1.87
N ASN A 77 8.86 16.16 -1.99
CA ASN A 77 8.90 15.00 -1.11
C ASN A 77 10.28 14.83 -0.47
N VAL A 78 10.32 14.03 0.60
CA VAL A 78 11.56 13.62 1.25
C VAL A 78 11.59 12.10 1.31
N GLU A 79 12.71 11.55 0.85
CA GLU A 79 12.95 10.12 0.75
C GLU A 79 14.24 9.75 1.45
N ALA A 80 14.19 8.70 2.28
CA ALA A 80 15.37 8.12 2.93
C ALA A 80 15.64 6.74 2.32
N ILE A 81 16.80 6.60 1.67
CA ILE A 81 17.26 5.34 1.09
C ILE A 81 18.38 4.77 1.96
N LEU A 82 18.04 3.72 2.70
CA LEU A 82 18.88 3.12 3.72
C LEU A 82 19.39 1.76 3.22
N ARG A 83 20.66 1.73 2.80
CA ARG A 83 21.35 0.50 2.37
C ARG A 83 21.88 -0.27 3.59
N GLN A 84 20.96 -0.72 4.42
CA GLN A 84 21.25 -1.42 5.67
C GLN A 84 20.37 -2.67 5.78
N PRO A 85 20.93 -3.89 5.61
CA PRO A 85 20.16 -5.13 5.65
C PRO A 85 19.34 -5.32 6.93
N ALA A 86 19.86 -4.86 8.08
CA ALA A 86 19.12 -4.92 9.34
C ALA A 86 17.81 -4.12 9.31
N LEU A 87 17.83 -2.91 8.74
CA LEU A 87 16.63 -2.07 8.60
C LEU A 87 15.71 -2.58 7.50
N ALA A 88 16.28 -3.07 6.40
CA ALA A 88 15.51 -3.72 5.32
C ALA A 88 14.74 -4.94 5.85
N LYS A 89 15.38 -5.77 6.68
CA LYS A 89 14.73 -6.91 7.36
C LYS A 89 13.58 -6.46 8.26
N GLN A 90 13.77 -5.42 9.08
CA GLN A 90 12.69 -4.87 9.92
C GLN A 90 11.51 -4.36 9.09
N GLY A 91 11.79 -3.63 8.00
CA GLY A 91 10.76 -3.18 7.05
C GLY A 91 9.99 -4.35 6.45
N GLY A 92 10.71 -5.42 6.05
CA GLY A 92 10.10 -6.63 5.51
C GLY A 92 9.22 -7.34 6.54
N GLU A 93 9.64 -7.43 7.79
CA GLU A 93 8.83 -8.03 8.87
C GLU A 93 7.54 -7.25 9.13
N ILE A 94 7.59 -5.91 9.08
CA ILE A 94 6.40 -5.06 9.20
C ILE A 94 5.46 -5.28 8.01
N PHE A 95 6.02 -5.36 6.80
CA PHE A 95 5.26 -5.64 5.58
C PHE A 95 4.55 -6.99 5.69
N GLU A 96 5.30 -8.05 5.99
CA GLU A 96 4.78 -9.42 6.08
C GLU A 96 3.70 -9.59 7.14
N LYS A 97 3.86 -8.92 8.29
CA LYS A 97 2.85 -8.94 9.35
C LYS A 97 1.50 -8.43 8.86
N LEU A 98 1.48 -7.37 8.05
CA LEU A 98 0.24 -6.86 7.48
C LEU A 98 -0.21 -7.70 6.28
N TRP A 99 0.70 -8.05 5.38
CA TRP A 99 0.47 -8.82 4.16
C TRP A 99 -0.25 -10.16 4.40
N THR A 100 0.10 -10.83 5.50
CA THR A 100 -0.45 -12.13 5.90
C THR A 100 -1.63 -12.02 6.88
N SER A 101 -2.00 -10.80 7.29
CA SER A 101 -3.09 -10.57 8.23
C SER A 101 -4.47 -10.81 7.60
N GLY A 102 -5.48 -11.06 8.45
CA GLY A 102 -6.89 -11.15 8.02
C GLY A 102 -7.48 -9.84 7.47
N TYR A 103 -6.74 -8.72 7.53
CA TYR A 103 -7.17 -7.43 6.99
C TYR A 103 -6.80 -7.25 5.51
N VAL A 104 -6.03 -8.18 4.93
CA VAL A 104 -5.53 -8.07 3.56
C VAL A 104 -6.24 -9.08 2.67
N LYS A 105 -6.65 -8.64 1.48
CA LYS A 105 -7.25 -9.49 0.44
C LYS A 105 -6.56 -9.25 -0.88
N LYS A 106 -6.39 -10.32 -1.67
CA LYS A 106 -5.89 -10.19 -3.04
C LYS A 106 -6.85 -9.35 -3.89
N LEU A 107 -6.28 -8.49 -4.74
CA LEU A 107 -7.04 -7.72 -5.71
C LEU A 107 -7.54 -8.68 -6.81
N GLU A 108 -8.83 -8.59 -7.11
CA GLU A 108 -9.51 -9.37 -8.13
C GLU A 108 -9.84 -8.43 -9.30
N PRO A 109 -9.17 -8.56 -10.47
CA PRO A 109 -9.29 -7.60 -11.57
C PRO A 109 -10.74 -7.39 -12.04
N MET A 110 -11.53 -8.46 -12.08
CA MET A 110 -12.91 -8.45 -12.57
C MET A 110 -13.94 -8.03 -11.52
N LYS A 111 -13.53 -7.84 -10.26
CA LYS A 111 -14.44 -7.51 -9.17
C LYS A 111 -14.75 -6.02 -9.14
N ALA A 112 -16.02 -5.70 -8.88
CA ALA A 112 -16.44 -4.37 -8.50
C ALA A 112 -16.17 -4.16 -7.00
N TYR A 113 -15.57 -3.02 -6.66
CA TYR A 113 -15.26 -2.65 -5.28
C TYR A 113 -16.08 -1.43 -4.89
N THR A 114 -16.69 -1.48 -3.72
CA THR A 114 -17.44 -0.35 -3.16
C THR A 114 -16.51 0.49 -2.30
N PRO A 115 -16.37 1.80 -2.58
CA PRO A 115 -15.62 2.69 -1.70
C PRO A 115 -16.21 2.73 -0.30
N ARG A 116 -15.34 2.73 0.72
CA ARG A 116 -15.76 3.01 2.09
C ARG A 116 -15.95 4.51 2.32
N LYS A 117 -16.69 4.85 3.38
CA LYS A 117 -16.79 6.23 3.87
C LYS A 117 -15.42 6.72 4.36
N VAL A 118 -15.10 8.00 4.12
CA VAL A 118 -13.81 8.63 4.50
C VAL A 118 -14.00 9.94 5.28
N ASP A 119 -15.19 10.55 5.20
CA ASP A 119 -15.52 11.94 5.59
C ASP A 119 -16.28 12.10 6.92
#